data_AF-A0A7C1ZQ03-F1
#
_entry.id   AF-A0A7C1ZQ03-F1
#
_cell.length_a   1.000
_cell.length_b   1.000
_cell.length_c   1.000
_cell.angle_alpha   90.00
_cell.angle_beta   90.00
_cell.angle_gamma   90.00
#
_symmetry.space_group_name_H-M   'P 1'
#
loop_
_entity.id
_entity.type
_entity.pdbx_description
1 polymer ?
#
loop_
_entity_poly.entity_id
_entity_poly.type
_entity_poly.pdbx_seq_one_letter_code
_entity_poly.pdbx_strand_id
1 'polypeptide(L)'
;QAADDDKISIKAFEKDKIKGAIRTDFVLSAEIIVIALGVVQGEPFTTQAIVVSLIAILITVCVYGLVAAIVKFDDLGLALIRHGEGESGFDRFQRGLGQIILFLAPKFMRLLSVVGMIAMFLVGGGILVHGLPFLHHALEPYVTDLGVVLGAVIPMLFNGVVGVLAGIIVLMVVLTTKKLFA
;
A
#
# COMPACT_ATOMS: atom_id res chain seq x y z
N GLN A 1 -27.24 20.06 23.88
CA GLN A 1 -26.04 19.41 24.48
C GLN A 1 -25.70 18.08 23.80
N ALA A 2 -26.64 17.14 23.61
CA ALA A 2 -26.36 15.88 22.89
C ALA A 2 -25.87 16.02 21.43
N ALA A 3 -26.43 16.97 20.66
CA ALA A 3 -26.02 17.20 19.26
C ALA A 3 -24.66 17.89 19.10
N ASP A 4 -24.08 18.42 20.18
CA ASP A 4 -22.76 19.06 20.16
C ASP A 4 -21.68 18.04 20.54
N ASP A 5 -21.97 17.16 21.52
CA ASP A 5 -21.14 15.98 21.84
C ASP A 5 -20.97 15.04 20.64
N ASP A 6 -22.03 14.79 19.87
CA ASP A 6 -21.96 13.97 18.65
C ASP A 6 -21.06 14.60 17.56
N LYS A 7 -21.08 15.92 17.43
CA LYS A 7 -20.21 16.64 16.47
C LYS A 7 -18.76 16.66 16.93
N ILE A 8 -18.51 16.77 18.24
CA ILE A 8 -17.17 16.68 18.82
C ILE A 8 -16.60 15.26 18.63
N SER A 9 -17.43 14.23 18.83
CA SER A 9 -17.10 12.81 18.60
C SER A 9 -16.73 12.53 17.13
N ILE A 10 -17.55 12.99 16.18
CA ILE A 10 -17.26 12.80 14.74
C ILE A 10 -15.97 13.50 14.32
N LYS A 11 -15.75 14.75 14.77
CA LYS A 11 -14.50 15.48 14.47
C LYS A 11 -13.27 14.81 15.06
N ALA A 12 -13.38 14.26 16.28
CA ALA A 12 -12.28 13.52 16.91
C ALA A 12 -11.93 12.25 16.11
N PHE A 13 -12.96 11.49 15.70
CA PHE A 13 -12.79 10.29 14.88
C PHE A 13 -12.18 10.58 13.50
N GLU A 14 -12.65 11.64 12.83
CA GLU A 14 -12.10 12.08 11.55
C GLU A 14 -10.63 12.51 11.67
N LYS A 15 -10.30 13.26 12.72
CA LYS A 15 -8.92 13.69 13.01
C LYS A 15 -7.98 12.51 13.22
N ASP A 16 -8.40 11.49 13.96
CA ASP A 16 -7.61 10.28 14.17
C ASP A 16 -7.40 9.50 12.88
N LYS A 17 -8.44 9.41 12.04
CA LYS A 17 -8.36 8.75 10.73
C LYS A 17 -7.40 9.49 9.78
N ILE A 18 -7.48 10.83 9.72
CA ILE A 18 -6.56 11.67 8.94
C ILE A 18 -5.13 11.48 9.45
N LYS A 19 -4.91 11.52 10.77
CA LYS A 19 -3.59 11.34 11.37
C LYS A 19 -2.99 9.96 11.07
N GLY A 20 -3.82 8.92 11.07
CA GLY A 20 -3.42 7.58 10.64
C GLY A 20 -2.99 7.55 9.18
N ALA A 21 -3.83 8.11 8.29
CA ALA A 21 -3.55 8.15 6.85
C ALA A 21 -2.25 8.89 6.52
N ILE A 22 -1.99 10.05 7.15
CA ILE A 22 -0.74 10.80 6.95
C ILE A 22 0.49 9.99 7.34
N ARG A 23 0.43 9.22 8.44
CA ARG A 23 1.56 8.37 8.86
C ARG A 23 1.84 7.28 7.84
N THR A 24 0.80 6.61 7.35
CA THR A 24 0.96 5.55 6.34
C THR A 24 1.53 6.12 5.04
N ASP A 25 1.02 7.27 4.59
CA ASP A 25 1.50 7.95 3.37
C ASP A 25 2.95 8.43 3.50
N PHE A 26 3.36 8.94 4.66
CA PHE A 26 4.75 9.33 4.94
C PHE A 26 5.71 8.13 4.89
N VAL A 27 5.32 6.99 5.48
CA VAL A 27 6.14 5.77 5.46
C VAL A 27 6.26 5.24 4.03
N LEU A 28 5.15 5.19 3.29
CA LEU A 28 5.12 4.70 1.91
C LEU A 28 5.96 5.59 0.97
N SER A 29 5.82 6.92 1.10
CA SER A 29 6.63 7.87 0.31
C SER A 29 8.12 7.78 0.65
N ALA A 30 8.50 7.65 1.92
CA ALA A 30 9.89 7.43 2.33
C ALA A 30 10.46 6.12 1.78
N GLU A 31 9.67 5.05 1.78
CA GLU A 31 10.03 3.75 1.22
C GLU A 31 10.36 3.83 -0.27
N ILE A 32 9.50 4.49 -1.07
CA ILE A 32 9.76 4.71 -2.50
C ILE A 32 11.07 5.48 -2.72
N ILE A 33 11.33 6.52 -1.91
CA ILE A 33 12.55 7.32 -2.00
C ILE A 33 13.79 6.48 -1.69
N VAL A 34 13.74 5.65 -0.64
CA VAL A 34 14.87 4.77 -0.26
C VAL A 34 15.14 3.74 -1.36
N ILE A 35 14.11 3.14 -1.96
CA ILE A 35 14.26 2.22 -3.09
C ILE A 35 14.90 2.94 -4.27
N ALA A 36 14.38 4.11 -4.64
CA ALA A 36 14.93 4.90 -5.74
C ALA A 36 16.40 5.23 -5.52
N LEU A 37 16.76 5.71 -4.32
CA LEU A 37 18.13 6.01 -3.94
C LEU A 37 19.04 4.77 -3.96
N GLY A 38 18.53 3.61 -3.58
CA GLY A 38 19.25 2.34 -3.68
C GLY A 38 19.58 1.97 -5.13
N VAL A 39 18.67 2.21 -6.07
CA VAL A 39 18.87 1.90 -7.50
C VAL A 39 19.93 2.81 -8.14
N VAL A 40 19.97 4.08 -7.75
CA VAL A 40 20.97 5.05 -8.26
C VAL A 40 22.17 5.21 -7.33
N GLN A 41 22.40 4.25 -6.44
CA GLN A 41 23.53 4.30 -5.53
C GLN A 41 24.85 4.25 -6.32
N GLY A 42 25.76 5.19 -6.06
CA GLY A 42 27.05 5.28 -6.75
C GLY A 42 27.07 6.25 -7.93
N GLU A 43 25.91 6.76 -8.38
CA GLU A 43 25.83 7.82 -9.39
C GLU A 43 26.13 9.22 -8.79
N PRO A 44 26.52 10.20 -9.62
CA PRO A 44 26.69 11.58 -9.18
C PRO A 44 25.40 12.14 -8.55
N PHE A 45 25.55 13.02 -7.56
CA PHE A 45 24.43 13.63 -6.85
C PHE A 45 23.37 14.23 -7.79
N THR A 46 23.79 14.86 -8.89
CA THR A 46 22.88 15.43 -9.90
C THR A 46 21.98 14.37 -10.52
N THR A 47 22.52 13.21 -10.89
CA THR A 47 21.76 12.08 -11.43
C THR A 47 20.78 11.56 -10.39
N GLN A 48 21.25 11.37 -9.15
CA GLN A 48 20.39 10.90 -8.06
C GLN A 48 19.21 11.85 -7.81
N ALA A 49 19.48 13.15 -7.73
CA ALA A 49 18.47 14.17 -7.51
C ALA A 49 17.41 14.18 -8.62
N ILE A 50 17.84 14.08 -9.89
CA ILE A 50 16.92 14.04 -11.04
C ILE A 50 16.06 12.78 -11.02
N VAL A 51 16.68 11.61 -10.85
CA VAL A 51 15.96 10.33 -10.89
C VAL A 51 14.96 10.21 -9.74
N VAL A 52 15.38 10.53 -8.52
CA VAL A 52 14.48 10.48 -7.34
C VAL A 52 13.33 11.46 -7.50
N SER A 53 13.58 12.69 -8.00
CA SER A 53 12.51 13.67 -8.23
C SER A 53 11.52 13.21 -9.31
N LEU A 54 12.02 12.62 -10.40
CA LEU A 54 11.17 12.06 -11.45
C LEU A 54 10.33 10.89 -10.95
N ILE A 55 10.92 9.95 -10.20
CA ILE A 55 10.19 8.83 -9.61
C ILE A 55 9.12 9.33 -8.63
N ALA A 56 9.44 10.31 -7.78
CA ALA A 56 8.49 10.89 -6.84
C ALA A 56 7.26 11.46 -7.56
N ILE A 57 7.45 12.23 -8.62
CA ILE A 57 6.34 12.79 -9.42
C ILE A 57 5.58 11.68 -10.15
N LEU A 58 6.29 10.76 -10.81
CA LEU A 58 5.70 9.69 -11.60
C LEU A 58 4.81 8.79 -10.74
N ILE A 59 5.31 8.35 -9.58
CA ILE A 59 4.56 7.50 -8.67
C ILE A 59 3.38 8.24 -8.06
N THR A 60 3.54 9.53 -7.71
CA THR A 60 2.42 10.38 -7.26
C THR A 60 1.30 10.37 -8.31
N VAL A 61 1.61 10.70 -9.56
CA VAL A 61 0.62 10.71 -10.64
C VAL A 61 0.03 9.32 -10.89
N CYS A 62 0.86 8.27 -10.92
CA CYS A 62 0.40 6.90 -11.17
C CYS A 62 -0.55 6.40 -10.07
N VAL A 63 -0.19 6.56 -8.80
CA VAL A 63 -0.97 6.02 -7.68
C VAL A 63 -2.28 6.80 -7.54
N TYR A 64 -2.23 8.14 -7.52
CA TYR A 64 -3.45 8.93 -7.44
C TYR A 64 -4.34 8.78 -8.67
N GLY A 65 -3.74 8.65 -9.87
CA GLY A 65 -4.46 8.37 -11.10
C GLY A 65 -5.14 7.00 -11.11
N LEU A 66 -4.45 5.96 -10.63
CA LEU A 66 -5.01 4.61 -10.50
C LEU A 66 -6.18 4.60 -9.52
N VAL A 67 -6.03 5.22 -8.34
CA VAL A 67 -7.10 5.31 -7.34
C VAL A 67 -8.29 6.09 -7.89
N ALA A 68 -8.07 7.21 -8.57
CA ALA A 68 -9.14 7.98 -9.22
C ALA A 68 -9.87 7.14 -10.29
N ALA A 69 -9.15 6.33 -11.06
CA ALA A 69 -9.74 5.43 -12.04
C ALA A 69 -10.63 4.35 -11.38
N ILE A 70 -10.17 3.77 -10.26
CA ILE A 70 -10.93 2.79 -9.48
C ILE A 70 -12.24 3.40 -8.95
N VAL A 71 -12.17 4.60 -8.36
CA VAL A 71 -13.35 5.30 -7.83
C VAL A 71 -14.32 5.65 -8.97
N LYS A 72 -13.80 6.14 -10.10
CA LYS A 72 -14.64 6.45 -11.27
C LYS A 72 -15.32 5.21 -11.83
N PHE A 73 -14.67 4.05 -11.77
CA PHE A 73 -15.27 2.79 -12.18
C PHE A 73 -16.44 2.39 -11.26
N ASP A 74 -16.36 2.66 -9.95
CA ASP A 74 -17.46 2.48 -9.01
C ASP A 74 -18.65 3.41 -9.31
N ASP A 75 -18.37 4.70 -9.55
CA ASP A 75 -19.38 5.69 -9.96
C ASP A 75 -20.08 5.31 -11.28
N LEU A 76 -19.33 4.73 -12.24
CA LEU A 76 -19.90 4.21 -13.49
C LEU A 76 -20.86 3.04 -13.22
N GLY A 77 -20.58 2.20 -12.22
CA GLY A 77 -21.50 1.15 -11.79
C GLY A 77 -22.84 1.71 -11.32
N LEU A 78 -22.83 2.78 -10.52
CA LEU A 78 -24.05 3.49 -10.11
C LEU A 78 -24.77 4.13 -11.31
N ALA A 79 -24.02 4.75 -12.23
CA ALA A 79 -24.58 5.35 -13.42
C ALA A 79 -25.27 4.32 -14.32
N LEU A 80 -24.67 3.13 -14.52
CA LEU A 80 -25.24 2.02 -15.29
C LEU A 80 -26.56 1.51 -14.70
N ILE A 81 -26.68 1.45 -13.37
CA ILE A 81 -27.94 1.07 -12.72
C ILE A 81 -29.04 2.10 -12.96
N ARG A 82 -28.71 3.39 -12.83
CA ARG A 82 -29.67 4.49 -13.03
C ARG A 82 -30.14 4.62 -14.48
N HIS A 83 -29.28 4.34 -15.45
CA HIS A 83 -29.65 4.37 -16.87
C HIS A 83 -30.41 3.11 -17.32
N GLY A 84 -30.23 1.97 -16.62
CA GLY A 84 -30.91 0.70 -16.89
C GLY A 84 -32.31 0.55 -16.26
N GLU A 85 -33.04 1.65 -16.04
CA GLU A 85 -34.40 1.63 -15.44
C GLU A 85 -35.52 1.24 -16.44
N GLY A 86 -35.21 1.13 -17.74
CA GLY A 86 -36.16 0.70 -18.77
C GLY A 86 -36.40 -0.82 -18.81
N GLU A 87 -37.43 -1.25 -19.55
CA GLU A 87 -37.81 -2.67 -19.70
C GLU A 87 -37.05 -3.41 -20.82
N SER A 88 -36.17 -2.72 -21.56
CA SER A 88 -35.48 -3.32 -22.70
C SER A 88 -34.44 -4.37 -22.25
N GLY A 89 -34.09 -5.29 -23.16
CA GLY A 89 -33.05 -6.29 -22.89
C GLY A 89 -31.67 -5.68 -22.61
N PHE A 90 -31.39 -4.51 -23.20
CA PHE A 90 -30.16 -3.76 -23.00
C PHE A 90 -30.12 -3.08 -21.61
N ASP A 91 -31.25 -2.52 -21.16
CA ASP A 91 -31.37 -1.89 -19.84
C ASP A 91 -31.15 -2.91 -18.71
N ARG A 92 -31.71 -4.12 -18.87
CA ARG A 92 -31.47 -5.23 -17.94
C ARG A 92 -30.00 -5.66 -17.88
N PHE A 93 -29.31 -5.67 -19.02
CA PHE A 93 -27.88 -5.98 -19.08
C PHE A 93 -27.05 -4.88 -18.40
N GLN A 94 -27.32 -3.60 -18.69
CA GLN A 94 -26.64 -2.47 -18.04
C GLN A 94 -26.83 -2.48 -16.53
N ARG A 95 -28.05 -2.74 -16.05
CA ARG A 95 -28.35 -2.86 -14.62
C ARG A 95 -27.61 -4.02 -13.98
N GLY A 96 -27.56 -5.18 -14.65
CA GLY A 96 -26.81 -6.35 -14.18
C GLY A 96 -25.31 -6.08 -14.06
N LEU A 97 -24.71 -5.45 -15.08
CA LEU A 97 -23.30 -5.04 -15.02
C LEU A 97 -23.04 -4.02 -13.91
N GLY A 98 -23.90 -3.00 -13.77
CA GLY A 98 -23.75 -2.00 -12.71
C GLY A 98 -23.83 -2.61 -11.30
N GLN A 99 -24.73 -3.59 -11.09
CA GLN A 99 -24.82 -4.33 -9.83
C GLN A 99 -23.58 -5.17 -9.53
N ILE A 100 -23.00 -5.81 -10.55
CA ILE A 100 -21.76 -6.56 -10.42
C ILE A 100 -20.61 -5.62 -10.04
N ILE A 101 -20.48 -4.47 -10.72
CA ILE A 101 -19.45 -3.48 -10.43
C ILE A 101 -19.52 -3.00 -8.97
N LEU A 102 -20.71 -2.60 -8.51
CA LEU A 102 -20.89 -2.12 -7.13
C LEU A 102 -20.67 -3.21 -6.08
N PHE A 103 -20.93 -4.47 -6.42
CA PHE A 103 -20.63 -5.59 -5.54
C PHE A 103 -19.12 -5.87 -5.44
N LEU A 104 -18.39 -5.71 -6.55
CA LEU A 104 -16.95 -5.94 -6.58
C LEU A 104 -16.14 -4.78 -6.01
N ALA A 105 -16.57 -3.52 -6.18
CA ALA A 105 -15.84 -2.34 -5.70
C ALA A 105 -15.40 -2.41 -4.22
N PRO A 106 -16.27 -2.70 -3.23
CA PRO A 106 -15.86 -2.80 -1.83
C PRO A 106 -14.94 -3.99 -1.56
N LYS A 107 -15.06 -5.09 -2.31
CA LYS A 107 -14.15 -6.24 -2.20
C LYS A 107 -12.77 -5.90 -2.74
N PHE A 108 -12.71 -5.20 -3.87
CA PHE A 108 -11.47 -4.74 -4.46
C PHE A 108 -10.73 -3.78 -3.52
N MET A 109 -11.44 -2.82 -2.90
CA MET A 109 -10.84 -1.91 -1.91
C MET A 109 -10.28 -2.64 -0.69
N ARG A 110 -10.97 -3.68 -0.20
CA ARG A 110 -10.45 -4.54 0.89
C ARG A 110 -9.23 -5.34 0.45
N LEU A 111 -9.25 -5.92 -0.76
CA LEU A 111 -8.13 -6.65 -1.31
C LEU A 111 -6.89 -5.76 -1.46
N LEU A 112 -7.07 -4.55 -1.98
CA LEU A 112 -5.98 -3.57 -2.11
C LEU A 112 -5.36 -3.22 -0.75
N SER A 113 -6.18 -3.17 0.31
CA SER A 113 -5.69 -2.94 1.68
C SER A 113 -4.81 -4.09 2.19
N VAL A 114 -5.22 -5.34 1.94
CA VAL A 114 -4.44 -6.53 2.34
C VAL A 114 -3.16 -6.65 1.51
N VAL A 115 -3.27 -6.48 0.19
CA VAL A 115 -2.12 -6.50 -0.71
C VAL A 115 -1.15 -5.38 -0.38
N GLY A 116 -1.64 -4.18 -0.09
CA GLY A 116 -0.82 -3.04 0.35
C GLY A 116 -0.08 -3.33 1.65
N MET A 117 -0.76 -3.90 2.66
CA MET A 117 -0.11 -4.33 3.91
C MET A 117 1.01 -5.34 3.64
N ILE A 118 0.72 -6.37 2.85
CA ILE A 118 1.70 -7.39 2.47
C ILE A 118 2.89 -6.72 1.78
N ALA A 119 2.64 -5.88 0.77
CA ALA A 119 3.68 -5.18 0.04
C ALA A 119 4.61 -4.36 0.95
N MET A 120 4.07 -3.61 1.92
CA MET A 120 4.89 -2.84 2.86
C MET A 120 5.81 -3.72 3.72
N PHE A 121 5.39 -4.94 4.10
CA PHE A 121 6.28 -5.87 4.80
C PHE A 121 7.38 -6.43 3.91
N LEU A 122 7.04 -6.79 2.67
CA LEU A 122 8.04 -7.30 1.72
C LEU A 122 9.09 -6.25 1.38
N VAL A 123 8.65 -5.02 1.13
CA VAL A 123 9.54 -3.94 0.71
C VAL A 123 10.37 -3.43 1.90
N GLY A 124 9.73 -3.14 3.04
CA GLY A 124 10.43 -2.77 4.28
C GLY A 124 11.41 -3.85 4.76
N GLY A 125 11.04 -5.13 4.66
CA GLY A 125 11.94 -6.23 4.94
C GLY A 125 13.12 -6.31 3.97
N GLY A 126 12.90 -6.05 2.67
CA GLY A 126 13.97 -5.96 1.67
C GLY A 126 14.98 -4.87 1.97
N ILE A 127 14.52 -3.70 2.44
CA ILE A 127 15.38 -2.60 2.90
C ILE A 127 16.27 -3.07 4.06
N LEU A 128 15.71 -3.80 5.04
CA LEU A 128 16.48 -4.34 6.16
C LEU A 128 17.50 -5.40 5.72
N VAL A 129 17.12 -6.33 4.85
CA VAL A 129 18.01 -7.39 4.36
C VAL A 129 19.18 -6.81 3.58
N HIS A 130 18.94 -5.78 2.75
CA HIS A 130 20.01 -5.10 2.02
C HIS A 130 20.89 -4.25 2.94
N GLY A 131 20.31 -3.61 3.96
CA GLY A 131 21.03 -2.78 4.91
C GLY A 131 21.85 -3.56 5.95
N LEU A 132 21.57 -4.84 6.16
CA LEU A 132 22.18 -5.68 7.18
C LEU A 132 22.97 -6.85 6.56
N PRO A 133 24.33 -6.78 6.53
CA PRO A 133 25.16 -7.78 5.86
C PRO A 133 24.93 -9.22 6.33
N PHE A 134 24.57 -9.44 7.59
CA PHE A 134 24.32 -10.79 8.12
C PHE A 134 23.06 -11.44 7.53
N LEU A 135 22.02 -10.65 7.21
CA LEU A 135 20.80 -11.16 6.57
C LEU A 135 21.06 -11.49 5.10
N HIS A 136 21.88 -10.68 4.43
CA HIS A 136 22.28 -10.91 3.05
C HIS A 136 23.05 -12.24 2.89
N HIS A 137 24.05 -12.48 3.74
CA HIS A 137 24.83 -13.73 3.73
C HIS A 137 24.00 -14.95 4.16
N ALA A 138 22.98 -14.79 4.99
CA ALA A 138 22.06 -15.88 5.33
C ALA A 138 21.21 -16.32 4.12
N LEU A 139 21.07 -15.45 3.11
CA LEU A 139 20.26 -15.68 1.93
C LEU A 139 21.07 -16.24 0.75
N GLU A 140 22.31 -15.78 0.59
CA GLU A 140 23.23 -16.16 -0.50
C GLU A 140 23.32 -17.67 -0.81
N PRO A 141 23.43 -18.58 0.18
CA PRO A 141 23.54 -20.01 -0.08
C PRO A 141 22.28 -20.62 -0.69
N TYR A 142 21.12 -19.99 -0.46
CA TYR A 142 19.84 -20.50 -0.93
C TYR A 142 19.48 -19.98 -2.31
N VAL A 143 20.14 -18.94 -2.82
CA VAL A 143 19.77 -18.28 -4.08
C VAL A 143 20.72 -18.62 -5.23
N THR A 144 21.96 -18.99 -4.92
CA THR A 144 23.05 -19.11 -5.91
C THR A 144 22.86 -20.20 -6.96
N ASP A 145 22.07 -21.25 -6.69
CA ASP A 145 21.81 -22.37 -7.62
C ASP A 145 20.32 -22.56 -7.97
N LEU A 146 19.47 -21.57 -7.69
CA LEU A 146 18.05 -21.64 -7.99
C LEU A 146 17.73 -21.16 -9.41
N GLY A 147 16.86 -21.90 -10.11
CA GLY A 147 16.31 -21.46 -11.40
C GLY A 147 15.55 -20.14 -11.30
N VAL A 148 15.39 -19.44 -12.43
CA VAL A 148 14.88 -18.05 -12.53
C VAL A 148 13.64 -17.77 -11.66
N VAL A 149 12.68 -18.69 -11.62
CA VAL A 149 11.44 -18.52 -10.82
C VAL A 149 11.72 -18.58 -9.32
N LEU A 150 12.50 -19.57 -8.86
CA LEU A 150 12.81 -19.74 -7.44
C LEU A 150 13.76 -18.64 -6.95
N GLY A 151 14.69 -18.19 -7.80
CA GLY A 151 15.59 -17.07 -7.53
C GLY A 151 14.86 -15.73 -7.33
N ALA A 152 13.66 -15.56 -7.87
CA ALA A 152 12.84 -14.36 -7.62
C ALA A 152 11.93 -14.51 -6.39
N VAL A 153 11.36 -15.71 -6.17
CA VAL A 153 10.36 -15.94 -5.11
C VAL A 153 11.00 -16.09 -3.73
N ILE A 154 12.13 -16.79 -3.62
CA ILE A 154 12.79 -17.06 -2.32
C ILE A 154 13.24 -15.76 -1.63
N PRO A 155 13.95 -14.82 -2.30
CA PRO A 155 14.32 -13.55 -1.67
C PRO A 155 13.09 -12.72 -1.27
N MET A 156 12.06 -12.71 -2.13
CA MET A 156 10.82 -11.98 -1.88
C MET A 156 10.10 -12.47 -0.62
N LEU A 157 10.01 -13.80 -0.45
CA LEU A 157 9.43 -14.41 0.76
C LEU A 157 10.28 -14.17 2.00
N PHE A 158 11.60 -14.31 1.89
CA PHE A 158 12.50 -14.05 3.01
C PHE A 158 12.41 -12.59 3.48
N ASN A 159 12.44 -11.63 2.54
CA ASN A 159 12.24 -10.22 2.83
C ASN A 159 10.91 -10.00 3.57
N GLY A 160 9.82 -10.62 3.10
CA GLY A 160 8.53 -10.57 3.78
C GLY A 160 8.58 -11.11 5.22
N VAL A 161 9.22 -12.26 5.43
CA VAL A 161 9.39 -12.85 6.78
C VAL A 161 10.20 -11.93 7.68
N VAL A 162 11.34 -11.41 7.21
CA VAL A 162 12.17 -10.46 7.96
C VAL A 162 11.37 -9.21 8.30
N GLY A 163 10.63 -8.65 7.35
CA GLY A 163 9.79 -7.47 7.56
C GLY A 163 8.70 -7.70 8.60
N VAL A 164 8.03 -8.86 8.57
CA VAL A 164 7.03 -9.23 9.59
C VAL A 164 7.68 -9.39 10.96
N LEU A 165 8.82 -10.09 11.06
CA LEU A 165 9.53 -10.27 12.33
C LEU A 165 9.99 -8.93 12.92
N ALA A 166 10.58 -8.06 12.09
CA ALA A 166 10.97 -6.72 12.50
C ALA A 166 9.76 -5.91 12.98
N GLY A 167 8.64 -5.98 12.25
CA GLY A 167 7.38 -5.35 12.63
C GLY A 167 6.86 -5.82 13.99
N ILE A 168 6.89 -7.13 14.25
CA ILE A 168 6.51 -7.72 15.55
C ILE A 168 7.43 -7.22 16.66
N ILE A 169 8.75 -7.20 16.44
CA ILE A 169 9.73 -6.73 17.44
C ILE A 169 9.46 -5.27 17.78
N VAL A 170 9.30 -4.40 16.78
CA VAL A 170 9.00 -2.97 16.99
C VAL A 170 7.68 -2.79 17.72
N LEU A 171 6.64 -3.55 17.34
CA LEU A 171 5.34 -3.50 18.01
C LEU A 171 5.46 -3.88 19.49
N MET A 172 6.18 -4.96 19.80
CA MET A 172 6.42 -5.41 21.18
C MET A 172 7.15 -4.35 22.01
N VAL A 173 8.17 -3.71 21.44
CA VAL A 173 8.88 -2.60 22.09
C VAL A 173 7.93 -1.44 22.35
N VAL A 174 7.14 -1.02 21.36
CA VAL A 174 6.19 0.10 21.51
C VAL A 174 5.13 -0.20 22.57
N LEU A 175 4.58 -1.41 22.59
CA LEU A 175 3.57 -1.82 23.57
C LEU A 175 4.16 -1.87 25.00
N THR A 176 5.37 -2.40 25.14
CA THR A 176 6.08 -2.47 26.43
C THR A 176 6.39 -1.07 26.96
N THR A 177 6.93 -0.19 26.11
CA THR A 177 7.19 1.20 26.45
C THR A 177 5.92 1.93 26.84
N LYS A 178 4.84 1.80 26.07
CA LYS A 178 3.54 2.41 26.45
C LYS A 178 3.04 1.91 27.80
N LYS A 179 3.22 0.62 28.12
CA LYS A 179 2.82 0.06 29.41
C LYS A 179 3.70 0.55 30.57
N LEU A 180 4.96 0.90 30.31
CA LEU A 180 5.88 1.45 31.32
C LEU A 180 5.67 2.95 31.59
N PHE A 181 5.15 3.69 30.59
CA PHE A 181 4.91 5.13 30.66
C PHE A 181 3.44 5.52 30.81
N ALA A 182 2.52 4.55 30.91
CA ALA A 182 1.10 4.74 31.22
C ALA A 182 0.83 4.35 32.67
#